data_AF-A0A7V2EZR2-F1
#
_entry.id   AF-A0A7V2EZR2-F1
#
_cell.length_a   1.000
_cell.length_b   1.000
_cell.length_c   1.000
_cell.angle_alpha   90.00
_cell.angle_beta   90.00
_cell.angle_gamma   90.00
#
_symmetry.space_group_name_H-M   'P 1'
#
loop_
_entity.id
_entity.type
_entity.pdbx_description
1 polymer ?
#
loop_
_entity_poly.entity_id
_entity_poly.type
_entity_poly.pdbx_seq_one_letter_code
_entity_poly.pdbx_strand_id
1 'polypeptide(L)' 'LVIVADGTESAAKRLERVLWNDPASGVMRHADAGYEEAIQCAKDHGLKLPSLDMA' A
#
# COMPACT_ATOMS: atom_id res chain seq x y z
N LEU A 1 5.80 8.30 9.07
CA LEU A 1 6.19 6.99 9.65
C LEU A 1 7.72 6.92 9.73
N VAL A 2 8.29 6.24 10.74
CA VAL A 2 9.73 5.90 10.82
C VAL A 2 9.86 4.43 11.24
N ILE A 3 10.78 3.69 10.61
CA ILE A 3 11.10 2.29 10.94
C ILE A 3 12.61 2.07 10.80
N VAL A 4 13.20 1.26 11.69
CA VAL A 4 14.65 1.00 11.72
C VAL A 4 14.96 -0.34 11.05
N ALA A 5 15.95 -0.33 10.15
CA ALA A 5 16.54 -1.53 9.57
C ALA A 5 17.79 -1.92 10.37
N ASP A 6 17.61 -2.71 11.43
CA ASP A 6 18.67 -3.12 12.35
C ASP A 6 19.40 -4.41 11.94
N GLY A 7 19.08 -4.98 10.77
CA GLY A 7 19.68 -6.21 10.25
C GLY A 7 19.06 -7.51 10.77
N THR A 8 18.08 -7.45 11.69
CA THR A 8 17.40 -8.64 12.20
C THR A 8 16.33 -9.16 11.22
N GLU A 9 16.09 -10.48 11.20
CA GLU A 9 14.97 -11.06 10.44
C GLU A 9 13.61 -10.49 10.87
N SER A 10 13.48 -10.12 12.15
CA SER A 10 12.27 -9.51 12.67
C SER A 10 12.04 -8.11 12.06
N ALA A 11 13.10 -7.32 11.86
CA ALA A 11 13.02 -6.04 11.16
C ALA A 11 12.68 -6.25 9.69
N ALA A 12 13.26 -7.24 9.01
CA ALA A 12 12.94 -7.54 7.62
C ALA A 12 11.43 -7.79 7.41
N LYS A 13 10.81 -8.64 8.25
CA LYS A 13 9.35 -8.91 8.20
C LYS A 13 8.49 -7.67 8.45
N ARG A 14 8.96 -6.76 9.31
CA ARG A 14 8.25 -5.50 9.60
C ARG A 14 8.40 -4.52 8.43
N LEU A 15 9.60 -4.39 7.88
CA LEU A 15 9.91 -3.52 6.74
C LEU A 15 9.08 -3.91 5.51
N GLU A 16 9.00 -5.20 5.19
CA GLU A 16 8.18 -5.71 4.08
C GLU A 16 6.73 -5.21 4.16
N ARG A 17 6.12 -5.30 5.35
CA ARG A 17 4.72 -4.88 5.56
C ARG A 17 4.59 -3.36 5.56
N VAL A 18 5.49 -2.68 6.26
CA VAL A 18 5.38 -1.25 6.54
C VAL A 18 5.66 -0.44 5.27
N LEU A 19 6.69 -0.81 4.50
CA LEU A 19 7.03 -0.15 3.24
C LEU A 19 6.06 -0.48 2.10
N TRP A 20 5.24 -1.53 2.26
CA TRP A 20 4.09 -1.77 1.39
C TRP A 20 2.87 -0.94 1.81
N ASN A 21 2.46 -1.05 3.07
CA ASN A 21 1.20 -0.51 3.56
C ASN A 21 1.18 1.03 3.65
N ASP A 22 2.30 1.67 4.01
CA ASP A 22 2.37 3.13 4.16
C ASP A 22 2.08 3.85 2.83
N PRO A 23 2.79 3.56 1.71
CA PRO A 23 2.42 4.15 0.41
C PRO A 23 1.10 3.62 -0.14
N ALA A 24 0.75 2.35 0.09
CA ALA A 24 -0.54 1.79 -0.36
C ALA A 24 -1.73 2.56 0.24
N SER A 25 -1.62 3.06 1.47
CA SER A 25 -2.66 3.91 2.08
C SER A 25 -2.84 5.25 1.33
N GLY A 26 -1.75 5.80 0.78
CA GLY A 26 -1.78 6.97 -0.09
C GLY A 26 -2.47 6.67 -1.42
N VAL A 27 -2.12 5.55 -2.06
CA VAL A 27 -2.78 5.10 -3.30
C VAL A 27 -4.27 4.86 -3.05
N MET A 28 -4.62 4.15 -1.98
CA MET A 28 -6.00 3.95 -1.54
C MET A 28 -6.75 5.26 -1.43
N ARG A 29 -6.18 6.26 -0.72
CA ARG A 29 -6.84 7.55 -0.51
C ARG A 29 -7.12 8.29 -1.83
N HIS A 30 -6.18 8.29 -2.76
CA HIS A 30 -6.37 8.96 -4.05
C HIS A 30 -7.30 8.17 -4.96
N ALA A 31 -7.26 6.83 -4.91
CA ALA A 31 -8.19 6.01 -5.68
C ALA A 31 -9.63 6.17 -5.19
N ASP A 32 -9.85 6.25 -3.87
CA ASP A 32 -11.15 6.54 -3.26
C ASP A 32 -11.68 7.93 -3.62
N ALA A 33 -10.78 8.91 -3.81
CA ALA A 33 -11.11 10.24 -4.32
C ALA A 33 -11.39 10.29 -5.85
N GLY A 34 -11.26 9.16 -6.55
CA GLY A 34 -11.59 9.03 -7.97
C GLY A 34 -10.46 9.31 -8.96
N TYR A 35 -9.20 9.39 -8.51
CA TYR A 35 -8.06 9.60 -9.43
C TYR A 35 -7.76 8.33 -10.23
N GLU A 36 -7.89 8.38 -11.56
CA GLU A 36 -7.67 7.21 -12.43
C GLU A 36 -6.27 6.62 -12.32
N GLU A 37 -5.23 7.47 -12.21
CA GLU A 37 -3.84 7.02 -12.04
C GLU A 37 -3.66 6.20 -10.75
N ALA A 38 -4.36 6.57 -9.67
CA ALA A 38 -4.29 5.86 -8.40
C ALA A 38 -5.07 4.53 -8.47
N ILE A 39 -6.21 4.51 -9.16
CA ILE A 39 -6.98 3.28 -9.41
C ILE A 39 -6.13 2.30 -10.25
N GLN A 40 -5.43 2.79 -11.27
CA GLN A 40 -4.55 1.95 -12.09
C GLN A 40 -3.36 1.44 -11.28
N CYS A 41 -2.72 2.31 -10.49
CA CYS A 41 -1.64 1.91 -9.59
C CYS A 41 -2.08 0.82 -8.61
N ALA A 42 -3.29 0.94 -8.04
CA ALA A 42 -3.87 -0.07 -7.16
C ALA A 42 -4.04 -1.43 -7.88
N LYS A 43 -4.48 -1.44 -9.14
CA LYS A 43 -4.62 -2.65 -9.96
C LYS A 43 -3.26 -3.28 -10.29
N ASP A 44 -2.30 -2.48 -10.76
CA ASP A 44 -0.97 -2.94 -11.18
C ASP A 44 -0.21 -3.60 -10.02
N HIS A 45 -0.41 -3.10 -8.80
CA HIS A 45 0.23 -3.59 -7.58
C HIS A 45 -0.65 -4.56 -6.78
N GLY A 46 -1.85 -4.90 -7.26
CA GLY A 46 -2.74 -5.85 -6.58
C GLY A 46 -3.21 -5.40 -5.19
N LEU A 47 -3.42 -4.10 -4.99
CA LEU A 47 -4.01 -3.57 -3.77
C LEU A 47 -5.48 -4.02 -3.66
N LYS A 48 -5.85 -4.54 -2.49
CA LYS A 48 -7.22 -4.99 -2.21
C LYS A 48 -8.02 -3.83 -1.64
N LEU A 49 -8.79 -3.15 -2.47
CA LEU A 49 -9.56 -1.96 -2.11
C LEU A 49 -11.07 -2.28 -2.22
N PRO A 50 -11.76 -2.60 -1.11
CA PRO A 50 -13.17 -3.01 -1.14
C PRO A 50 -14.13 -1.98 -1.77
N SER A 51 -13.78 -0.69 -1.78
CA SER A 51 -14.59 0.36 -2.44
C SER A 51 -14.49 0.34 -3.96
N LEU A 52 -13.45 -0.28 -4.53
CA LEU A 52 -13.25 -0.45 -5.98
C LEU A 52 -13.61 -1.86 -6.46
N ASP A 53 -13.53 -2.85 -5.56
CA ASP A 53 -13.97 -4.23 -5.79
C ASP A 53 -15.51 -4.31 -5.71
N MET A 54 -16.19 -3.68 -6.66
CA MET A 54 -17.61 -3.96 -6.91
C MET A 54 -17.67 -5.28 -7.69
N ALA A 55 -18.20 -6.31 -7.02
CA ALA A 55 -18.66 -7.54 -7.66
C ALA A 55 -19.74 -7.25 -8.72
#